data_AF-A0A0F9KTF9-F1
#
_entry.id   AF-A0A0F9KTF9-F1
#
_cell.length_a   1.000
_cell.length_b   1.000
_cell.length_c   1.000
_cell.angle_alpha   90.00
_cell.angle_beta   90.00
_cell.angle_gamma   90.00
#
_symmetry.space_group_name_H-M   'P 1'
#
loop_
_entity.id
_entity.type
_entity.pdbx_description
1 polymer ?
#
loop_
_entity_poly.entity_id
_entity_poly.type
_entity_poly.pdbx_seq_one_letter_code
_entity_poly.pdbx_strand_id
1 'polypeptide(L)'
;MPKNFPLHGRGFHPFADLIGLEFSLHEKAHSQCVLKVDKKLMNPHNVLHGGVMYSMADTGMGAALYSLLEEDELCATVEIKISYFKPVRHGILTCDT
;
A
#
# COMPACT_ATOMS: atom_id res chain seq x y z
N MET A 1 2.93 0.62 22.07
CA MET A 1 1.65 -0.05 21.73
C MET A 1 2.04 -1.35 21.06
N PRO A 2 1.52 -2.52 21.45
CA PRO A 2 1.82 -3.75 20.70
C PRO A 2 1.49 -3.51 19.23
N LYS A 3 2.48 -3.66 18.35
CA LYS A 3 2.36 -3.45 16.90
C LYS A 3 1.57 -4.59 16.25
N ASN A 4 0.37 -4.87 16.77
CA ASN A 4 -0.60 -5.69 16.05
C ASN A 4 -1.07 -4.84 14.87
N PHE A 5 -0.31 -4.90 13.78
CA PHE A 5 -0.70 -4.30 12.51
C PHE A 5 -2.01 -5.01 12.10
N PRO A 6 -3.16 -4.32 12.12
CA PRO A 6 -4.41 -4.98 11.84
C PRO A 6 -4.40 -5.33 10.35
N LEU A 7 -4.17 -6.60 10.04
CA LEU A 7 -4.28 -7.13 8.69
C LEU A 7 -5.68 -6.84 8.12
N HIS A 8 -6.68 -6.73 9.00
CA HIS A 8 -8.05 -6.39 8.67
C HIS A 8 -8.64 -5.47 9.74
N GLY A 9 -9.05 -4.26 9.37
CA GLY A 9 -9.71 -3.34 10.29
C GLY A 9 -9.94 -1.95 9.68
N ARG A 10 -11.18 -1.68 9.25
CA ARG A 10 -11.57 -0.33 8.80
C ARG A 10 -11.40 0.67 9.94
N GLY A 11 -10.91 1.86 9.60
CA GLY A 11 -10.75 2.99 10.53
C GLY A 11 -9.36 3.12 11.14
N PHE A 12 -8.51 2.08 11.07
CA PHE A 12 -7.11 2.18 11.52
C PHE A 12 -6.23 2.95 10.53
N HIS A 13 -6.45 2.73 9.23
CA HIS A 13 -5.73 3.41 8.16
C HIS A 13 -6.72 4.02 7.14
N PRO A 14 -7.27 5.22 7.44
CA PRO A 14 -8.36 5.80 6.65
C PRO A 14 -8.06 5.98 5.15
N PHE A 15 -6.79 6.27 4.81
CA PHE A 15 -6.38 6.36 3.42
C PHE A 15 -6.32 5.00 2.69
N ALA A 16 -5.85 3.94 3.36
CA ALA A 16 -5.90 2.58 2.81
C ALA A 16 -7.36 2.15 2.57
N ASP A 17 -8.26 2.44 3.52
CA ASP A 17 -9.70 2.20 3.37
C ASP A 17 -10.30 2.96 2.18
N LEU A 18 -9.90 4.23 1.99
CA LEU A 18 -10.36 5.07 0.90
C LEU A 18 -10.06 4.43 -0.47
N ILE A 19 -8.83 3.94 -0.65
CA ILE A 19 -8.39 3.34 -1.91
C ILE A 19 -8.69 1.85 -2.03
N GLY A 20 -9.06 1.17 -0.93
CA GLY A 20 -9.30 -0.27 -0.90
C GLY A 20 -8.00 -1.08 -0.91
N LEU A 21 -6.97 -0.60 -0.20
CA LEU A 21 -5.71 -1.29 0.01
C LEU A 21 -5.81 -2.22 1.21
N GLU A 22 -5.41 -3.47 1.02
CA GLU A 22 -5.41 -4.50 2.07
C GLU A 22 -4.03 -5.15 2.15
N PHE A 23 -3.58 -5.53 3.35
CA PHE A 23 -2.32 -6.26 3.54
C PHE A 23 -2.59 -7.76 3.59
N SER A 24 -1.92 -8.52 2.73
CA SER A 24 -1.92 -9.98 2.77
C SER A 24 -0.76 -10.56 3.57
N LEU A 25 0.35 -9.80 3.71
CA LEU A 25 1.55 -10.20 4.45
C LEU A 25 2.25 -8.97 5.04
N HIS A 26 2.81 -9.10 6.25
CA HIS A 26 3.74 -8.14 6.85
C HIS A 26 4.57 -8.87 7.92
N GLU A 27 5.83 -9.18 7.60
CA GLU A 27 6.79 -9.74 8.57
C GLU A 27 8.22 -9.70 8.02
N LYS A 28 9.22 -9.68 8.91
CA LYS A 28 10.64 -9.92 8.58
C LYS A 28 11.18 -9.10 7.40
N ALA A 29 11.00 -7.78 7.43
CA ALA A 29 11.40 -6.87 6.36
C ALA A 29 10.65 -7.04 5.03
N HIS A 30 9.50 -7.71 5.04
CA HIS A 30 8.67 -7.94 3.86
C HIS A 30 7.22 -7.55 4.11
N SER A 31 6.57 -7.05 3.07
CA SER A 31 5.13 -6.86 3.04
C SER A 31 4.54 -7.19 1.68
N GLN A 32 3.29 -7.60 1.68
CA GLN A 32 2.49 -7.70 0.47
C GLN A 32 1.16 -7.00 0.71
N CYS A 33 0.80 -6.13 -0.22
CA CYS A 33 -0.51 -5.51 -0.23
C CYS A 33 -1.22 -5.74 -1.56
N VAL A 34 -2.54 -5.80 -1.49
CA VAL A 34 -3.43 -6.08 -2.61
C VAL A 34 -4.49 -4.99 -2.73
N LEU A 35 -4.88 -4.71 -3.97
CA LEU A 35 -5.94 -3.75 -4.27
C LEU A 35 -6.76 -4.25 -5.44
N LYS A 36 -8.08 -4.33 -5.26
CA LYS A 36 -9.01 -4.59 -6.36
C LYS A 36 -9.26 -3.31 -7.14
N VAL A 37 -9.01 -3.33 -8.44
CA VAL A 37 -9.23 -2.18 -9.31
C VAL A 37 -10.71 -1.83 -9.36
N ASP A 38 -11.03 -0.61 -8.95
CA ASP A 38 -12.37 -0.03 -8.96
C ASP A 38 -12.44 1.22 -9.85
N LYS A 39 -13.62 1.50 -10.41
CA LYS A 39 -13.85 2.68 -11.26
C LYS A 39 -13.54 4.00 -10.55
N LYS A 40 -13.74 4.07 -9.22
CA LYS A 40 -13.43 5.27 -8.42
C LYS A 40 -11.94 5.64 -8.43
N LEU A 41 -11.06 4.71 -8.80
CA LEU A 41 -9.60 4.85 -8.78
C LEU A 41 -9.01 5.19 -10.16
N MET A 42 -9.87 5.36 -11.17
CA MET A 42 -9.44 5.65 -12.54
C MET A 42 -8.99 7.10 -12.66
N ASN A 43 -7.99 7.33 -13.51
CA ASN A 43 -7.67 8.66 -14.02
C ASN A 43 -8.62 9.03 -15.20
N PRO A 44 -8.54 10.26 -15.73
CA PRO A 44 -9.37 10.71 -16.86
C PRO A 44 -9.22 9.89 -18.17
N HIS A 45 -8.20 9.04 -18.28
CA HIS A 45 -7.97 8.16 -19.43
C HIS A 45 -8.51 6.73 -19.23
N ASN A 46 -9.36 6.53 -18.21
CA ASN A 46 -9.98 5.25 -17.86
C ASN A 46 -8.96 4.13 -17.57
N VAL A 47 -7.79 4.49 -17.06
CA VAL A 47 -6.79 3.56 -16.50
C VAL A 47 -6.55 3.93 -15.04
N LEU A 48 -6.03 2.99 -14.25
CA LEU A 48 -5.75 3.21 -12.84
C LEU A 48 -4.84 4.43 -12.66
N HIS A 49 -5.22 5.33 -11.76
CA HIS A 49 -4.41 6.52 -11.47
C HIS A 49 -3.05 6.10 -10.92
N GLY A 50 -1.96 6.65 -11.48
CA GLY A 50 -0.60 6.27 -11.08
C GLY A 50 -0.34 6.44 -9.58
N GLY A 51 -0.92 7.49 -8.99
CA GLY A 51 -0.90 7.72 -7.54
C GLY A 51 -1.40 6.55 -6.69
N VAL A 52 -2.31 5.70 -7.20
CA VAL A 52 -2.74 4.49 -6.47
C VAL A 52 -1.61 3.48 -6.37
N MET A 53 -0.91 3.20 -7.48
CA MET A 53 0.25 2.30 -7.48
C MET A 53 1.40 2.87 -6.64
N TYR A 54 1.62 4.18 -6.69
CA TYR A 54 2.58 4.87 -5.81
C TYR A 54 2.21 4.66 -4.34
N SER A 55 0.95 4.88 -3.98
CA SER A 55 0.48 4.70 -2.61
C SER A 55 0.62 3.26 -2.12
N MET A 56 0.35 2.27 -2.98
CA MET A 56 0.60 0.86 -2.66
C MET A 56 2.08 0.63 -2.34
N ALA A 57 3.00 1.13 -3.17
CA ALA A 57 4.43 0.97 -2.96
C ALA A 57 4.94 1.68 -1.70
N ASP A 58 4.54 2.93 -1.49
CA ASP A 58 4.90 3.73 -0.32
C ASP A 58 4.41 3.08 0.99
N THR A 59 3.12 2.71 1.03
CA THR A 59 2.51 2.07 2.21
C THR A 59 3.09 0.67 2.46
N GLY A 60 3.35 -0.10 1.39
CA GLY A 60 4.00 -1.40 1.46
C GLY A 60 5.43 -1.32 2.00
N MET A 61 6.27 -0.44 1.46
CA MET A 61 7.65 -0.26 1.94
C MET A 61 7.68 0.21 3.40
N GLY A 62 6.77 1.13 3.77
CA GLY A 62 6.58 1.54 5.15
C GLY A 62 6.26 0.35 6.04
N ALA A 63 5.28 -0.48 5.66
CA ALA A 63 4.96 -1.70 6.39
C ALA A 63 6.16 -2.64 6.47
N ALA A 64 6.86 -2.94 5.37
CA ALA A 64 8.04 -3.80 5.40
C ALA A 64 9.07 -3.31 6.43
N LEU A 65 9.39 -2.01 6.44
CA LEU A 65 10.31 -1.41 7.41
C LEU A 65 9.76 -1.44 8.85
N TYR A 66 8.48 -1.15 9.05
CA TYR A 66 7.85 -1.16 10.38
C TYR A 66 8.02 -2.49 11.11
N SER A 67 8.16 -3.61 10.38
CA SER A 67 8.40 -4.94 10.96
C SER A 67 9.77 -5.10 11.62
N LEU A 68 10.70 -4.17 11.36
CA LEU A 68 12.05 -4.14 11.91
C LEU A 68 12.25 -3.09 13.00
N LEU A 69 11.30 -2.16 13.14
CA LEU A 69 11.43 -1.04 14.08
C LEU A 69 11.11 -1.47 15.52
N GLU A 70 11.81 -0.89 16.48
CA GLU A 70 11.50 -1.05 17.91
C GLU A 70 10.19 -0.32 18.29
N GLU A 71 9.66 -0.56 19.50
CA GLU A 71 8.35 -0.01 19.91
C GLU A 71 8.26 1.51 19.92
N ASP A 72 9.38 2.20 20.16
CA ASP A 72 9.51 3.66 20.23
C ASP A 72 10.01 4.29 18.92
N GLU A 73 10.29 3.48 17.90
CA GLU A 73 10.74 3.93 16.59
C GLU A 73 9.58 4.15 15.61
N LEU A 74 9.73 5.20 14.80
CA LEU A 74 8.82 5.56 13.73
C LEU A 74 9.61 5.79 12.44
N CYS A 75 8.99 5.53 11.29
CA CYS A 75 9.54 5.89 10.00
C CYS A 75 8.60 6.81 9.23
N ALA A 76 9.21 7.64 8.38
CA ALA A 76 8.52 8.45 7.39
C ALA A 76 9.27 8.33 6.05
N THR A 77 8.52 8.28 4.95
CA THR A 77 9.10 8.29 3.62
C THR A 77 9.77 9.64 3.36
N VAL A 78 11.07 9.62 3.05
CA VAL A 78 11.83 10.83 2.68
C VAL A 78 11.74 11.10 1.18
N GLU A 79 11.87 10.04 0.39
CA GLU A 79 11.77 10.07 -1.07
C GLU A 79 11.30 8.72 -1.60
N ILE A 80 10.70 8.73 -2.78
CA ILE A 80 10.45 7.52 -3.57
C ILE A 80 10.45 7.89 -5.05
N LYS A 81 11.10 7.06 -5.87
CA LYS A 81 11.05 7.12 -7.33
C LYS A 81 10.32 5.90 -7.88
N ILE A 82 9.26 6.13 -8.66
CA ILE A 82 8.51 5.07 -9.33
C ILE A 82 8.54 5.22 -10.86
N SER A 83 8.59 4.09 -11.57
CA SER A 83 8.46 4.02 -13.03
C SER A 83 7.24 3.17 -13.39
N TYR A 84 6.38 3.65 -14.28
CA TYR A 84 5.17 2.93 -14.72
C TYR A 84 5.40 2.29 -16.09
N PHE A 85 5.22 0.97 -16.18
CA PHE A 85 5.51 0.22 -17.40
C PHE A 85 4.28 -0.07 -18.27
N LYS A 86 3.10 -0.23 -17.66
CA LYS A 86 1.88 -0.62 -18.37
C LYS A 86 0.64 -0.01 -17.71
N PRO A 87 -0.35 0.47 -18.49
CA PRO A 87 -1.63 0.89 -17.94
C PRO A 87 -2.42 -0.31 -17.40
N VAL A 88 -3.12 -0.12 -16.28
CA VAL A 88 -4.01 -1.12 -15.68
C VAL A 88 -5.46 -0.65 -15.78
N ARG A 89 -6.39 -1.54 -16.16
CA ARG A 89 -7.82 -1.20 -16.33
C ARG A 89 -8.77 -1.98 -15.43
N HIS A 90 -8.38 -3.17 -14.99
CA HIS A 90 -9.17 -4.07 -14.16
C HIS A 90 -8.26 -5.11 -13.50
N GLY A 91 -8.84 -5.89 -12.59
CA GLY A 91 -8.16 -7.00 -11.91
C GLY A 91 -7.78 -6.65 -10.47
N ILE A 92 -6.84 -7.43 -9.93
CA ILE A 92 -6.26 -7.22 -8.61
C ILE A 92 -4.80 -6.85 -8.84
N LEU A 93 -4.35 -5.75 -8.24
CA LEU A 93 -2.94 -5.43 -8.15
C LEU A 93 -2.38 -6.05 -6.89
N THR A 94 -1.17 -6.58 -7.01
CA THR A 94 -0.33 -7.00 -5.90
C THR A 94 0.92 -6.14 -5.91
N CYS A 95 1.31 -5.64 -4.75
CA CYS A 95 2.56 -4.95 -4.54
C CYS A 95 3.35 -5.70 -3.46
N ASP A 96 4.51 -6.22 -3.86
CA ASP A 96 5.48 -6.86 -2.99
C ASP A 96 6.60 -5.87 -2.67
N THR A 97 6.94 -5.75 -1.39
CA THR A 97 7.97 -4.83 -0.88
C THR A 97 8.81 -5.51 0.18
#